data_AF-A0A0F9CTL2-F1
#
_entry.id   AF-A0A0F9CTL2-F1
#
_cell.length_a   1.000
_cell.length_b   1.000
_cell.length_c   1.000
_cell.angle_alpha   90.00
_cell.angle_beta   90.00
_cell.angle_gamma   90.00
#
_symmetry.space_group_name_H-M   'P 1'
#
loop_
_entity.id
_entity.type
_entity.pdbx_description
1 polymer ?
#
loop_
_entity_poly.entity_id
_entity_poly.type
_entity_poly.pdbx_seq_one_letter_code
_entity_poly.pdbx_strand_id
1 'polypeptide(L)'
;MSKLLEFQKKVGAIKKGSINPFFKSAYFDINQLIEVIKPILNELDIRVSQPLMVVEGRSAVRTELIDAETDKVLDKSMVLIPDDLDAQKMG
;
A
#
# COMPACT_ATOMS: atom_id res chain seq x y z
N MET A 1 14.54 -15.15 10.38
CA MET A 1 14.27 -13.69 10.48
C MET A 1 12.87 -13.48 9.90
N SER A 2 12.02 -12.60 10.43
CA SER A 2 10.67 -12.41 9.85
C SER A 2 10.80 -11.76 8.47
N LYS A 3 10.06 -12.24 7.45
CA LYS A 3 10.06 -11.65 6.09
C LYS A 3 9.77 -10.15 6.11
N LEU A 4 8.91 -9.70 7.04
CA LEU A 4 8.61 -8.28 7.25
C LEU A 4 9.82 -7.47 7.78
N LEU A 5 10.67 -8.10 8.60
CA LEU A 5 11.90 -7.45 9.10
C LEU A 5 12.96 -7.33 7.99
N GLU A 6 13.03 -8.31 7.08
CA GLU A 6 13.89 -8.23 5.90
C GLU A 6 13.40 -7.15 4.93
N PHE A 7 12.08 -7.06 4.73
CA PHE A 7 11.46 -5.97 3.98
C PHE A 7 11.82 -4.60 4.58
N GLN A 8 11.69 -4.43 5.90
CA GLN A 8 12.02 -3.18 6.58
C GLN A 8 13.51 -2.81 6.44
N LYS A 9 14.41 -3.80 6.39
CA LYS A 9 15.85 -3.55 6.17
C LYS A 9 16.17 -3.18 4.72
N LYS A 10 15.43 -3.75 3.75
CA LYS A 10 15.61 -3.48 2.31
C LYS A 10 14.94 -2.17 1.87
N VAL A 11 13.81 -1.81 2.47
CA VAL A 11 13.18 -0.50 2.31
C VAL A 11 14.10 0.54 2.95
N GLY A 12 15.04 1.04 2.16
CA GLY A 12 15.88 2.17 2.55
C GLY A 12 15.06 3.44 2.74
N ALA A 13 15.73 4.53 3.13
CA ALA A 13 15.11 5.85 3.12
C ALA A 13 14.63 6.19 1.71
N ILE A 14 13.32 6.15 1.48
CA ILE A 14 12.75 6.52 0.19
C ILE A 14 13.08 8.00 -0.03
N LYS A 15 14.00 8.28 -0.95
CA LYS A 15 14.44 9.65 -1.24
C LYS A 15 13.21 10.44 -1.71
N LYS A 16 12.91 11.54 -1.01
CA LYS A 16 11.92 12.57 -1.42
C LYS A 16 12.41 13.25 -2.70
N GLY A 17 12.36 12.55 -3.83
CA GLY A 17 12.98 12.99 -5.09
C GLY A 17 12.10 13.85 -5.98
N SER A 18 10.78 13.89 -5.72
CA SER A 18 9.83 14.51 -6.64
C SER A 18 9.22 15.77 -6.00
N ILE A 19 9.72 16.94 -6.40
CA ILE A 19 9.08 18.23 -6.11
C ILE A 19 7.87 18.32 -7.04
N ASN A 20 6.66 18.20 -6.51
CA ASN A 20 5.42 18.42 -7.25
C ASN A 20 5.36 19.90 -7.69
N PRO A 21 5.32 20.22 -9.00
CA PRO A 21 5.33 21.61 -9.47
C PRO A 21 3.98 22.34 -9.31
N PHE A 22 2.90 21.63 -8.96
CA PHE A 22 1.56 22.21 -8.81
C PHE A 22 1.14 22.42 -7.35
N PHE A 23 1.70 21.65 -6.43
CA PHE A 23 1.45 21.78 -5.00
C PHE A 23 2.79 21.94 -4.26
N LYS A 24 2.98 23.06 -3.56
CA LYS A 24 4.14 23.36 -2.69
C LYS A 24 4.22 22.48 -1.43
N SER A 25 3.78 21.23 -1.54
CA SER A 25 3.86 20.20 -0.52
C SER A 25 4.48 18.99 -1.20
N ALA A 26 5.51 18.40 -0.58
CA ALA A 26 6.10 17.15 -1.05
C ALA A 26 5.07 16.02 -0.89
N TYR A 27 4.13 15.91 -1.83
CA TYR A 27 3.25 14.76 -1.95
C TYR A 27 4.08 13.64 -2.55
N PHE A 28 4.29 12.65 -1.72
CA PHE A 28 4.86 11.39 -2.11
C PHE A 28 3.84 10.69 -3.03
N ASP A 29 4.18 10.54 -4.31
CA ASP A 29 3.31 9.88 -5.28
C ASP A 29 3.14 8.41 -4.87
N ILE A 30 1.92 8.02 -4.52
CA ILE A 30 1.59 6.67 -4.06
C ILE A 30 1.96 5.62 -5.13
N ASN A 31 1.94 6.00 -6.41
CA ASN A 31 2.37 5.12 -7.49
C ASN A 31 3.88 4.89 -7.45
N GLN A 32 4.66 5.96 -7.24
CA GLN A 32 6.13 5.85 -7.07
C GLN A 32 6.50 5.01 -5.84
N LEU A 33 5.75 5.13 -4.74
CA LEU A 33 5.94 4.24 -3.58
C LEU A 33 5.75 2.79 -3.98
N ILE A 34 4.62 2.50 -4.63
CA ILE A 34 4.23 1.14 -5.03
C ILE A 34 5.27 0.54 -5.98
N GLU A 35 5.79 1.32 -6.92
CA GLU A 35 6.87 0.91 -7.84
C GLU A 35 8.17 0.55 -7.11
N VAL A 36 8.51 1.25 -6.03
CA VAL A 36 9.72 0.97 -5.24
C VAL A 36 9.53 -0.24 -4.33
N ILE A 37 8.36 -0.40 -3.69
CA ILE A 37 8.14 -1.48 -2.71
C ILE A 37 7.78 -2.81 -3.37
N LYS A 38 7.05 -2.82 -4.49
CA LYS A 38 6.65 -4.05 -5.20
C LYS A 38 7.80 -5.00 -5.50
N PRO A 39 8.94 -4.56 -6.08
CA PRO A 39 10.05 -5.48 -6.36
C PRO A 39 10.64 -6.08 -5.07
N ILE A 40 10.76 -5.28 -4.00
CA ILE A 40 11.28 -5.74 -2.71
C ILE A 40 10.34 -6.76 -2.05
N LEU A 41 9.02 -6.54 -2.16
CA LEU A 41 8.01 -7.48 -1.67
C LEU A 41 8.05 -8.80 -2.45
N ASN A 42 8.18 -8.73 -3.77
CA ASN A 42 8.29 -9.92 -4.61
C ASN A 42 9.58 -10.72 -4.32
N GLU A 43 10.71 -10.05 -4.08
CA GLU A 43 11.97 -10.71 -3.67
C GLU A 43 11.88 -11.46 -2.34
N LEU A 44 10.91 -11.12 -1.50
CA LEU A 44 10.68 -11.72 -0.20
C LEU A 44 9.47 -12.66 -0.21
N ASP A 45 8.92 -12.97 -1.39
CA ASP A 45 7.72 -13.78 -1.58
C ASP A 45 6.53 -13.24 -0.76
N ILE A 46 6.35 -11.92 -0.76
CA ILE A 46 5.22 -11.24 -0.12
C ILE A 46 4.30 -10.68 -1.20
N ARG A 47 3.08 -11.21 -1.25
CA ARG A 47 2.00 -10.71 -2.12
C ARG A 47 1.17 -9.67 -1.38
N VAL A 48 0.91 -8.55 -2.04
CA VAL A 48 -0.08 -7.55 -1.57
C VAL A 48 -1.40 -7.79 -2.27
N SER A 49 -2.48 -7.93 -1.50
CA SER A 49 -3.85 -8.01 -2.03
C SER A 49 -4.71 -6.92 -1.43
N GLN A 50 -5.51 -6.24 -2.25
CA GLN A 50 -6.41 -5.18 -1.81
C GLN A 50 -7.87 -5.44 -2.22
N PRO A 51 -8.54 -6.46 -1.65
CA PRO A 51 -9.94 -6.71 -1.96
C PRO A 51 -10.87 -5.60 -1.44
N LEU A 52 -11.88 -5.28 -2.26
CA LEU A 52 -13.03 -4.50 -1.82
C LEU A 52 -13.98 -5.40 -1.02
N MET A 53 -14.45 -4.89 0.11
CA MET A 53 -15.40 -5.58 0.97
C MET A 53 -16.46 -4.62 1.50
N VAL A 54 -17.56 -5.17 2.02
CA VAL A 54 -18.62 -4.39 2.67
C VAL A 54 -18.59 -4.73 4.16
N VAL A 55 -18.44 -3.71 5.00
CA VAL A 55 -18.40 -3.81 6.46
C VAL A 55 -19.48 -2.91 7.01
N GLU A 56 -20.43 -3.50 7.75
CA GLU A 56 -21.56 -2.77 8.35
C GLU A 56 -22.34 -1.91 7.33
N GLY A 57 -22.49 -2.41 6.10
CA GLY A 57 -23.20 -1.71 5.01
C GLY A 57 -22.37 -0.66 4.28
N ARG A 58 -21.11 -0.43 4.66
CA ARG A 58 -20.21 0.54 4.03
C ARG A 58 -19.11 -0.16 3.25
N SER A 59 -18.72 0.40 2.11
CA SER A 59 -17.59 -0.14 1.34
C SER A 59 -16.27 0.10 2.08
N ALA A 60 -15.36 -0.87 2.02
CA ALA A 60 -14.06 -0.83 2.66
C ALA A 60 -13.02 -1.46 1.75
N VAL A 61 -11.79 -0.93 1.80
CA VAL A 61 -10.63 -1.56 1.20
C VAL A 61 -9.87 -2.29 2.30
N ARG A 62 -9.68 -3.59 2.15
CA ARG A 62 -8.78 -4.35 3.03
C ARG A 62 -7.46 -4.51 2.30
N THR A 63 -6.35 -4.22 2.97
CA THR A 63 -5.01 -4.51 2.45
C THR A 63 -4.43 -5.67 3.22
N GLU A 64 -3.96 -6.70 2.53
CA GLU A 64 -3.34 -7.88 3.12
C GLU A 64 -1.95 -8.08 2.57
N LEU A 65 -1.00 -8.33 3.47
CA LEU A 65 0.32 -8.84 3.15
C LEU A 65 0.30 -10.35 3.35
N ILE A 66 0.51 -11.11 2.29
CA ILE A 66 0.38 -12.56 2.27
C ILE A 66 1.72 -13.16 1.91
N ASP A 67 2.18 -14.13 2.68
CA ASP A 67 3.33 -14.96 2.34
C ASP A 67 2.94 -15.88 1.16
N ALA A 68 3.62 -15.73 0.02
CA ALA A 68 3.29 -16.45 -1.20
C ALA A 68 3.64 -17.95 -1.13
N GLU A 69 4.51 -18.37 -0.21
CA GLU A 69 4.89 -19.78 -0.06
C GLU A 69 3.91 -20.55 0.83
N THR A 70 3.35 -19.88 1.84
CA THR A 70 2.50 -20.53 2.85
C THR A 70 1.03 -20.12 2.77
N ASP A 71 0.71 -19.17 1.89
CA ASP A 71 -0.59 -18.47 1.80
C ASP A 71 -1.07 -17.88 3.15
N LYS A 72 -0.16 -17.67 4.11
CA LYS A 72 -0.48 -17.08 5.40
C LYS A 72 -0.51 -15.57 5.31
N VAL A 73 -1.54 -14.98 5.91
CA VAL A 73 -1.62 -13.52 6.10
C VAL A 73 -0.60 -13.12 7.17
N LEU A 74 0.41 -12.35 6.76
CA LEU A 74 1.43 -11.79 7.63
C LEU A 74 0.93 -10.54 8.36
N ASP A 75 0.16 -9.71 7.66
CA ASP A 75 -0.47 -8.52 8.22
C ASP A 75 -1.72 -8.12 7.41
N LYS A 76 -2.63 -7.39 8.06
CA LYS A 76 -3.85 -6.88 7.43
C LYS A 76 -4.26 -5.53 8.00
N SER A 77 -4.66 -4.63 7.12
CA SER A 77 -5.30 -3.36 7.48
C SER A 77 -6.62 -3.20 6.72
N MET A 78 -7.48 -2.32 7.23
CA MET A 78 -8.77 -2.05 6.64
C MET A 78 -9.07 -0.56 6.74
N VAL A 79 -9.55 0.01 5.65
CA VAL A 79 -9.94 1.42 5.56
C VAL A 79 -11.36 1.47 5.03
N LEU A 80 -12.25 2.12 5.77
CA LEU A 80 -13.59 2.42 5.28
C LEU A 80 -13.50 3.45 4.16
N ILE A 81 -14.17 3.17 3.05
CA ILE A 81 -14.31 4.12 1.96
C ILE A 81 -15.31 5.19 2.44
N PRO A 82 -14.95 6.49 2.39
CA PRO A 82 -15.88 7.56 2.75
C PRO A 82 -17.16 7.48 1.93
N ASP A 83 -18.32 7.76 2.53
CA ASP A 83 -19.59 7.71 1.80
C ASP A 83 -19.74 8.93 0.86
N ASP A 84 -19.07 10.04 1.19
CA ASP A 84 -18.95 11.25 0.35
C ASP A 84 -17.78 11.12 -0.63
N LEU A 85 -17.85 10.15 -1.54
CA LEU A 85 -16.97 10.09 -2.71
C LEU A 85 -17.51 11.03 -3.79
N ASP A 86 -17.22 12.33 -3.62
CA ASP A 86 -17.39 13.28 -4.71
C ASP A 86 -16.36 12.94 -5.81
N ALA A 87 -16.80 12.13 -6.79
CA ALA A 87 -15.96 11.61 -7.86
C ALA A 87 -15.26 12.72 -8.67
N GLN A 88 -15.79 13.95 -8.63
CA GLN A 88 -15.19 15.13 -9.27
C GLN A 88 -13.93 15.65 -8.57
N LYS A 89 -13.68 15.29 -7.29
CA LYS A 89 -12.47 15.69 -6.56
C LYS A 89 -11.31 14.70 -6.69
N MET A 90 -11.54 13.58 -7.35
CA MET A 90 -10.58 12.49 -7.53
C MET A 90 -9.92 12.47 -8.92
N GLY A 91 -10.31 13.38 -9.81
CA GLY A 91 -9.76 13.53 -11.17
C GLY A 91 -8.62 14.52 -11.26
#